data_AF-A0A522RHQ5-F1
#
_entry.id   AF-A0A522RHQ5-F1
#
_cell.length_a   1.000
_cell.length_b   1.000
_cell.length_c   1.000
_cell.angle_alpha   90.00
_cell.angle_beta   90.00
_cell.angle_gamma   90.00
#
_symmetry.space_group_name_H-M   'P 1'
#
loop_
_entity.id
_entity.type
_entity.pdbx_description
1 polymer ?
#
loop_
_entity_poly.entity_id
_entity_poly.type
_entity_poly.pdbx_seq_one_letter_code
_entity_poly.pdbx_strand_id
1 'polypeptide(L)' 'MEYASGLIKLKQGSEGKVEEWCSTIASRLDEAAATLKDEDVQVESWFTVQINGEKYLLWYLRARSIKRVFEVS' A
#
# COMPACT_ATOMS: atom_id res chain seq x y z
N MET A 1 14.78 -7.51 8.39
CA MET A 1 13.38 -7.11 8.20
C MET A 1 13.36 -5.61 8.24
N GLU A 2 12.93 -4.99 7.17
CA GLU A 2 12.84 -3.55 7.01
C GLU A 2 11.35 -3.15 6.91
N TYR A 3 11.08 -1.92 7.32
CA TYR A 3 9.73 -1.37 7.41
C TYR A 3 9.68 -0.05 6.66
N ALA A 4 8.68 0.09 5.80
CA ALA A 4 8.38 1.35 5.16
C ALA A 4 6.93 1.74 5.48
N SER A 5 6.72 3.02 5.69
CA SER A 5 5.39 3.57 5.80
C SER A 5 5.37 4.95 5.18
N GLY A 6 4.27 5.27 4.52
CA GLY A 6 4.07 6.60 3.95
C GLY A 6 2.66 7.08 4.22
N LEU A 7 2.55 8.40 4.36
CA LEU A 7 1.27 9.08 4.53
C LEU A 7 1.08 10.02 3.35
N ILE A 8 0.04 9.78 2.56
CA ILE A 8 -0.27 10.54 1.35
C ILE A 8 -1.55 11.31 1.59
N LYS A 9 -1.51 12.65 1.50
CA LYS A 9 -2.72 13.48 1.57
C LYS A 9 -3.59 13.22 0.34
N LEU A 10 -4.84 12.86 0.56
CA LEU A 10 -5.80 12.62 -0.51
C LEU A 10 -6.35 13.95 -1.03
N LYS A 11 -6.62 14.01 -2.33
CA LYS A 11 -7.32 15.15 -2.92
C LYS A 11 -8.81 15.06 -2.57
N GLN A 12 -9.49 16.19 -2.42
CA GLN A 12 -10.94 16.16 -2.24
C GLN A 12 -11.61 15.47 -3.44
N GLY A 13 -12.56 14.58 -3.14
CA GLY A 13 -13.28 13.79 -4.14
C GLY A 13 -12.48 12.62 -4.75
N SER A 14 -11.27 12.33 -4.25
CA SER A 14 -10.52 11.13 -4.68
C SER A 14 -10.85 9.89 -3.87
N GLU A 15 -11.83 9.92 -2.94
CA GLU A 15 -12.14 8.78 -2.08
C GLU A 15 -12.60 7.56 -2.88
N GLY A 16 -13.49 7.75 -3.86
CA GLY A 16 -13.96 6.66 -4.71
C GLY A 16 -12.82 6.01 -5.52
N LYS A 17 -11.84 6.80 -5.95
CA LYS A 17 -10.65 6.28 -6.65
C LYS A 17 -9.74 5.49 -5.73
N VAL A 18 -9.62 5.90 -4.46
CA VAL A 18 -8.83 5.18 -3.46
C VAL A 18 -9.51 3.86 -3.09
N GLU A 19 -10.84 3.86 -2.93
CA GLU A 19 -11.61 2.62 -2.71
C GLU A 19 -11.52 1.66 -3.91
N GLU A 20 -11.67 2.16 -5.13
CA GLU A 20 -11.54 1.37 -6.35
C GLU A 20 -10.13 0.78 -6.50
N TRP A 21 -9.10 1.59 -6.22
CA TRP A 21 -7.72 1.14 -6.21
C TRP A 21 -7.46 0.10 -5.11
N CYS A 22 -7.89 0.35 -3.87
CA CYS A 22 -7.78 -0.61 -2.76
C CYS A 22 -8.49 -1.93 -3.08
N SER A 23 -9.69 -1.87 -3.68
CA SER A 23 -10.46 -3.05 -4.10
C SER A 23 -9.77 -3.81 -5.24
N THR A 24 -9.14 -3.09 -6.17
CA THR A 24 -8.35 -3.68 -7.26
C THR A 24 -7.11 -4.38 -6.72
N ILE A 25 -6.39 -3.78 -5.78
CA ILE A 25 -5.25 -4.42 -5.11
C ILE A 25 -5.71 -5.61 -4.27
N ALA A 26 -6.82 -5.50 -3.54
CA ALA A 26 -7.39 -6.58 -2.73
C ALA A 26 -7.87 -7.78 -3.55
N SER A 27 -8.48 -7.54 -4.72
CA SER A 27 -8.94 -8.59 -5.64
C SER A 27 -7.79 -9.27 -6.38
N ARG A 28 -6.66 -8.59 -6.53
CA ARG A 28 -5.42 -9.14 -7.11
C ARG A 28 -4.44 -9.56 -6.02
N LEU A 29 -4.83 -9.56 -4.76
CA LEU A 29 -3.91 -9.77 -3.65
C LEU A 29 -3.34 -11.19 -3.66
N ASP A 30 -4.03 -12.17 -4.25
CA ASP A 30 -3.49 -13.52 -4.48
C ASP A 30 -2.45 -13.58 -5.61
N GLU A 31 -2.65 -12.84 -6.71
CA GLU A 31 -1.66 -12.71 -7.80
C GLU A 31 -0.47 -11.83 -7.40
N ALA A 32 -0.74 -10.71 -6.72
CA ALA A 32 0.28 -9.84 -6.15
C ALA A 32 1.04 -10.56 -5.05
N ALA A 33 0.38 -11.32 -4.15
CA ALA A 33 1.06 -12.13 -3.15
C ALA A 33 1.94 -13.23 -3.76
N ALA A 34 1.59 -13.76 -4.94
CA ALA A 34 2.43 -14.71 -5.65
C ALA A 34 3.74 -14.05 -6.15
N THR A 35 3.67 -12.83 -6.70
CA THR A 35 4.86 -12.05 -7.09
C THR A 35 5.64 -11.54 -5.87
N LEU A 36 4.95 -11.12 -4.80
CA LEU A 36 5.54 -10.66 -3.53
C LEU A 36 6.21 -11.80 -2.75
N LYS A 37 5.79 -13.05 -2.98
CA LYS A 37 6.45 -14.26 -2.44
C LYS A 37 7.87 -14.43 -2.97
N ASP A 38 8.08 -14.10 -4.24
CA ASP A 38 9.41 -14.11 -4.87
C ASP A 38 10.28 -12.91 -4.45
N GLU A 39 9.65 -11.82 -3.99
CA GLU A 39 10.35 -10.60 -3.52
C GLU A 39 10.51 -10.47 -2.00
N ASP A 40 10.11 -11.49 -1.23
CA ASP A 40 10.27 -11.53 0.24
C ASP A 40 9.55 -10.36 0.97
N VAL A 41 8.48 -9.86 0.34
CA VAL A 41 7.54 -8.90 0.91
C VAL A 41 6.43 -9.68 1.61
N GLN A 42 6.24 -9.41 2.91
CA GLN A 42 5.35 -10.23 3.72
C GLN A 42 4.00 -9.60 4.03
N VAL A 43 3.92 -8.29 4.18
CA VAL A 43 2.66 -7.62 4.51
C VAL A 43 2.67 -6.21 3.92
N GLU A 44 1.70 -5.97 3.04
CA GLU A 44 1.31 -4.63 2.61
C GLU A 44 -0.07 -4.34 3.19
N SER A 45 -0.21 -3.24 3.92
CA SER A 45 -1.47 -2.83 4.54
C SER A 45 -1.72 -1.36 4.27
N TRP A 46 -2.98 -1.04 3.98
CA TRP A 46 -3.42 0.30 3.62
C TRP A 46 -4.55 0.71 4.54
N PHE A 47 -4.55 1.96 4.97
CA PHE A 47 -5.56 2.54 5.84
C PHE A 47 -5.93 3.93 5.33
N THR A 48 -7.23 4.20 5.22
CA THR A 48 -7.70 5.57 5.08
C THR A 48 -7.80 6.18 6.48
N VAL A 49 -7.07 7.27 6.71
CA VAL A 49 -7.07 7.98 8.00
C VAL A 49 -7.53 9.43 7.81
N GLN A 50 -8.20 9.99 8.79
CA GLN A 50 -8.64 11.38 8.79
C GLN A 50 -7.92 12.14 9.91
N ILE A 51 -7.19 13.20 9.54
CA ILE A 51 -6.41 14.03 10.46
C ILE A 51 -6.81 15.49 10.21
N ASN A 52 -7.31 16.18 11.24
CA ASN A 52 -7.77 17.58 11.14
C ASN A 52 -8.81 17.84 10.02
N GLY A 53 -9.71 16.88 9.77
CA GLY A 53 -10.72 16.99 8.70
C GLY A 53 -10.21 16.63 7.30
N GLU A 54 -8.90 16.44 7.14
CA GLU A 54 -8.26 16.06 5.88
C GLU A 54 -8.06 14.55 5.82
N LYS A 55 -8.27 13.97 4.63
CA LYS A 55 -8.12 12.52 4.43
C LYS A 55 -6.73 12.18 3.92
N TYR A 56 -6.21 11.06 4.39
CA TYR A 56 -4.91 10.54 4.02
C TYR A 56 -4.99 9.04 3.77
N LEU A 57 -4.13 8.56 2.88
CA LEU A 57 -3.82 7.15 2.74
C LEU A 57 -2.53 6.87 3.51
N LEU A 58 -2.64 6.07 4.56
CA LEU A 58 -1.51 5.48 5.25
C LEU A 58 -1.24 4.11 4.63
N TRP A 59 -0.01 3.87 4.22
CA TRP A 59 0.44 2.56 3.79
C TRP A 59 1.59 2.09 4.66
N TYR A 60 1.65 0.78 4.86
CA TYR A 60 2.67 0.10 5.64
C TYR A 60 3.12 -1.15 4.91
N LEU A 61 4.43 -1.32 4.83
CA LEU A 61 5.11 -2.41 4.16
C LEU A 61 6.12 -3.04 5.11
N ARG A 62 6.12 -4.37 5.17
CA ARG A 62 7.19 -5.16 5.77
C ARG A 62 7.84 -6.04 4.73
N ALA A 63 9.14 -5.86 4.52
CA ALA A 63 9.93 -6.62 3.54
C ALA A 63 11.26 -7.07 4.13
N ARG A 64 11.91 -8.10 3.56
CA ARG A 64 13.31 -8.40 3.93
C ARG A 64 14.28 -7.33 3.45
N SER A 65 14.05 -6.74 2.28
CA SER A 65 14.82 -5.62 1.74
C SER A 65 13.90 -4.67 0.96
N ILE A 66 13.67 -3.47 1.49
CA ILE A 66 12.90 -2.39 0.85
C ILE A 66 13.51 -1.99 -0.48
N LYS A 67 14.86 -1.97 -0.56
CA LYS A 67 15.58 -1.62 -1.79
C LYS A 67 15.15 -2.50 -2.97
N ARG A 68 14.98 -3.81 -2.74
CA ARG A 68 14.54 -4.75 -3.80
C ARG A 68 13.11 -4.49 -4.25
N VAL A 69 12.21 -4.18 -3.31
CA VAL A 69 10.80 -3.87 -3.62
C VAL A 69 10.67 -2.69 -4.57
N PHE A 70 11.46 -1.63 -4.35
CA PHE A 70 11.42 -0.43 -5.18
C PHE A 70 12.34 -0.47 -6.42
N GLU A 71 13.24 -1.46 -6.54
CA GLU A 71 14.05 -1.65 -7.76
C GLU A 71 13.29 -2.38 -8.87
N VAL A 72 12.23 -3.11 -8.53
CA VAL A 72 11.43 -3.90 -9.49
C VAL A 72 10.13 -3.20 -9.91
N SER A 73 9.78 -2.06 -9.28
CA SER A 73 8.58 -1.26 -9.57
C SER A 73 8.74 -0.27 -10.72
#